data_AF-A0A3M6XM18-F1
#
_entry.id   AF-A0A3M6XM18-F1
#
_cell.length_a   1.000
_cell.length_b   1.000
_cell.length_c   1.000
_cell.angle_alpha   90.00
_cell.angle_beta   90.00
_cell.angle_gamma   90.00
#
_symmetry.space_group_name_H-M   'P 1'
#
loop_
_entity.id
_entity.type
_entity.pdbx_description
1 polymer ?
#
loop_
_entity_poly.entity_id
_entity_poly.type
_entity_poly.pdbx_seq_one_letter_code
_entity_poly.pdbx_strand_id
1 'polypeptide(L)'
;MNRWDAPLFAVPWDDATPPCELIWDTMVGGKAKVAKPNAATVLQPAAEQNYLYELDRTTNDVLNAIKTWLQDHPGEDGGNVRIPEAENEVVLPLSAPSLPQLQRLRRQFVALHRQHPLNKSRIRNLFVDYLNDTFQNS
;
A
#
# COMPACT_ATOMS: atom_id res chain seq x y z
N MET A 1 23.81 -7.00 -0.40
CA MET A 1 23.91 -8.22 0.43
C MET A 1 22.50 -8.67 0.73
N ASN A 2 22.13 -9.90 0.38
CA ASN A 2 20.74 -10.36 0.44
C ASN A 2 20.32 -10.58 1.90
N ARG A 3 19.07 -10.24 2.25
CA ARG A 3 18.52 -10.41 3.61
C ARG A 3 18.64 -11.85 4.16
N TRP A 4 18.80 -12.81 3.26
CA TRP A 4 18.89 -14.25 3.55
C TRP A 4 20.32 -14.73 3.81
N ASP A 5 21.31 -13.87 3.55
CA ASP A 5 22.75 -14.17 3.65
C ASP A 5 23.43 -13.33 4.75
N ALA A 6 22.63 -12.59 5.54
CA ALA A 6 23.11 -11.82 6.67
C ALA A 6 23.12 -12.73 7.93
N PRO A 7 24.25 -12.83 8.65
CA PRO A 7 24.33 -13.67 9.83
C PRO A 7 23.51 -13.09 10.99
N LEU A 8 22.90 -13.95 11.81
CA LEU A 8 22.17 -13.54 13.02
C LEU A 8 23.11 -12.97 14.09
N PHE A 9 24.33 -13.51 14.17
CA PHE A 9 25.42 -13.04 15.01
C PHE A 9 26.71 -12.99 14.20
N ALA A 10 27.50 -11.93 14.36
CA ALA A 10 28.85 -11.83 13.81
C ALA A 10 29.83 -11.87 14.99
N VAL A 11 30.66 -12.92 15.06
CA VAL A 11 31.65 -13.10 16.14
C VAL A 11 33.05 -13.00 15.53
N PRO A 12 33.84 -11.95 15.87
CA PRO A 12 35.24 -11.86 15.48
C PRO A 12 36.07 -12.99 16.10
N TRP A 13 37.14 -13.39 15.41
CA TRP A 13 38.04 -14.46 15.89
C TRP A 13 38.82 -14.07 17.15
N ASP A 14 39.11 -12.78 17.30
CA ASP A 14 39.88 -12.17 18.38
C ASP A 14 39.01 -11.64 19.53
N ASP A 15 37.70 -11.89 19.51
CA ASP A 15 36.81 -11.53 20.60
C ASP A 15 37.11 -12.37 21.84
N ALA A 16 37.66 -11.75 22.88
CA ALA A 16 37.99 -12.39 24.15
C ALA A 16 36.74 -12.65 25.02
N THR A 17 35.63 -11.99 24.74
CA THR A 17 34.39 -12.08 25.52
C THR A 17 33.16 -12.17 24.62
N PRO A 18 33.05 -13.23 23.78
CA PRO A 18 31.89 -13.40 22.93
C PRO A 18 30.64 -13.61 23.78
N PRO A 19 29.47 -13.10 23.35
CA PRO A 19 28.23 -13.15 24.12
C PRO A 19 27.57 -14.55 24.05
N CYS A 20 28.28 -15.58 24.51
CA CYS A 20 27.88 -16.99 24.41
C CYS A 20 26.52 -17.28 25.03
N GLU A 21 26.24 -16.72 26.21
CA GLU A 21 24.95 -16.89 26.90
C GLU A 21 23.79 -16.29 26.10
N LEU A 22 24.00 -15.11 25.49
CA LEU A 22 22.98 -14.48 24.65
C LEU A 22 22.73 -15.31 23.38
N ILE A 23 23.78 -15.83 22.75
CA ILE A 23 23.66 -16.70 21.57
C ILE A 23 22.87 -17.95 21.94
N TRP A 24 23.24 -18.59 23.06
CA TRP A 24 22.56 -19.78 23.59
C TRP A 24 21.08 -19.52 23.88
N ASP A 25 20.77 -18.47 24.63
CA ASP A 25 19.39 -18.07 24.93
C ASP A 25 18.59 -17.79 23.66
N THR A 26 19.20 -17.15 22.67
CA THR A 26 18.51 -16.82 21.41
C THR A 26 18.28 -18.04 20.53
N MET A 27 19.20 -19.01 20.52
CA MET A 27 19.07 -20.26 19.76
C MET A 27 18.10 -21.25 20.41
N VAL A 28 18.17 -21.40 21.74
CA VAL A 28 17.41 -22.41 22.50
C VAL A 28 16.07 -21.85 23.01
N GLY A 29 15.85 -20.54 22.90
CA GLY A 29 14.57 -19.90 23.20
C GLY A 29 14.40 -19.52 24.68
N GLY A 30 15.47 -19.04 25.31
CA GLY A 30 15.44 -18.43 26.64
C GLY A 30 14.30 -17.42 26.76
N LYS A 31 13.38 -17.67 27.71
CA LYS A 31 12.08 -16.99 27.87
C LYS A 31 11.33 -16.78 26.54
N ALA A 32 10.93 -17.90 25.93
CA ALA A 32 9.78 -18.04 25.04
C ALA A 32 9.50 -16.82 24.14
N LYS A 33 10.40 -16.52 23.21
CA LYS A 33 10.01 -15.73 22.05
C LYS A 33 9.06 -16.58 21.22
N VAL A 34 7.76 -16.33 21.38
CA VAL A 34 6.71 -16.83 20.51
C VAL A 34 7.17 -16.55 19.08
N ALA A 35 7.51 -17.60 18.34
CA ALA A 35 7.84 -17.48 16.93
C ALA A 35 6.66 -16.77 16.26
N LYS A 36 6.84 -15.49 15.89
CA LYS A 36 5.84 -14.78 15.10
C LYS A 36 5.68 -15.63 13.83
N PRO A 37 4.47 -16.17 13.57
CA PRO A 37 4.25 -16.95 12.36
C PRO A 37 4.72 -16.10 11.19
N ASN A 38 5.63 -16.64 10.37
CA ASN A 38 6.01 -15.96 9.15
C ASN A 38 4.73 -15.71 8.35
N ALA A 39 4.64 -14.57 7.66
CA ALA A 39 3.46 -14.23 6.87
C ALA A 39 3.06 -15.32 5.85
N ALA A 40 3.97 -16.23 5.54
CA ALA A 40 3.74 -17.43 4.74
C ALA A 40 2.82 -18.49 5.37
N THR A 41 2.65 -18.54 6.71
CA THR A 41 1.80 -19.52 7.40
C THR A 41 0.46 -18.94 7.84
N VAL A 42 0.24 -17.64 7.68
CA VAL A 42 -1.08 -17.04 7.89
C VAL A 42 -1.91 -17.31 6.63
N LEU A 43 -2.86 -18.24 6.74
CA LEU A 43 -3.88 -18.45 5.72
C LEU A 43 -4.63 -17.13 5.53
N GLN A 44 -4.32 -16.39 4.47
CA GLN A 44 -5.13 -15.23 4.13
C GLN A 44 -6.55 -15.70 3.84
N PRO A 45 -7.59 -15.00 4.35
CA PRO A 45 -8.95 -15.25 3.95
C PRO A 45 -9.02 -15.27 2.43
N ALA A 46 -9.72 -16.24 1.85
CA ALA A 46 -9.91 -16.29 0.41
C ALA A 46 -10.46 -14.93 -0.03
N ALA A 47 -9.70 -14.20 -0.86
CA ALA A 47 -10.13 -12.92 -1.37
C ALA A 47 -11.51 -13.10 -2.00
N GLU A 48 -12.43 -12.15 -1.74
CA GLU A 48 -13.78 -12.20 -2.27
C GLU A 48 -13.73 -12.44 -3.79
N GLN A 49 -14.61 -13.29 -4.31
CA GLN A 49 -14.63 -13.66 -5.73
C GLN A 49 -14.63 -12.41 -6.62
N ASN A 50 -13.76 -12.35 -7.63
CA ASN A 50 -13.58 -11.20 -8.52
C ASN A 50 -12.98 -9.92 -7.89
N TYR A 51 -12.37 -9.98 -6.70
CA TYR A 51 -11.78 -8.80 -6.04
C TYR A 51 -10.84 -7.98 -6.93
N LEU A 52 -9.88 -8.63 -7.62
CA LEU A 52 -8.92 -7.91 -8.46
C LEU A 52 -9.59 -7.17 -9.62
N TYR A 53 -10.62 -7.76 -10.20
CA TYR A 53 -11.41 -7.13 -11.26
C TYR A 53 -12.15 -5.91 -10.72
N GLU A 54 -12.81 -6.03 -9.56
CA GLU A 54 -13.50 -4.90 -8.92
C GLU A 54 -12.52 -3.78 -8.54
N LEU A 55 -11.36 -4.12 -7.97
CA LEU A 55 -10.29 -3.17 -7.67
C LEU A 55 -9.83 -2.40 -8.92
N ASP A 56 -9.53 -3.13 -9.99
CA ASP A 56 -9.08 -2.54 -11.26
C ASP A 56 -10.20 -1.83 -12.01
N ARG A 57 -11.47 -2.14 -11.78
CA ARG A 57 -12.61 -1.44 -12.41
C ARG A 57 -12.91 -0.16 -11.65
N THR A 58 -13.13 -0.24 -10.34
CA THR A 58 -13.53 0.90 -9.50
C THR A 58 -12.48 2.01 -9.51
N THR A 59 -11.18 1.69 -9.39
CA THR A 59 -10.11 2.70 -9.44
C THR A 59 -10.03 3.44 -10.79
N ASN A 60 -10.46 2.76 -11.85
CA ASN A 60 -10.39 3.19 -13.22
C ASN A 60 -11.60 4.07 -13.57
N ASP A 61 -12.76 3.73 -13.02
CA ASP A 61 -13.97 4.56 -13.06
C ASP A 61 -13.72 5.92 -12.38
N VAL A 62 -13.02 5.93 -11.24
CA VAL A 62 -12.60 7.18 -10.57
C VAL A 62 -11.68 8.02 -11.46
N LEU A 63 -10.66 7.39 -12.08
CA LEU A 63 -9.77 8.11 -13.01
C LEU A 63 -10.52 8.65 -14.23
N ASN A 64 -11.49 7.91 -14.75
CA ASN A 64 -12.31 8.35 -15.87
C ASN A 64 -13.16 9.57 -15.47
N ALA A 65 -13.75 9.57 -14.27
CA ALA A 65 -14.51 10.72 -13.76
C ALA A 65 -13.61 11.97 -13.63
N ILE A 66 -12.40 11.84 -13.10
CA ILE A 66 -11.42 12.93 -13.05
C ILE A 66 -11.06 13.41 -14.45
N LYS A 67 -10.83 12.48 -15.39
CA LYS A 67 -10.49 12.81 -16.77
C LYS A 67 -11.62 13.58 -17.46
N THR A 68 -12.87 13.15 -17.30
CA THR A 68 -14.04 13.85 -17.85
C THR A 68 -14.15 15.26 -17.26
N TRP A 69 -14.00 15.38 -15.94
CA TRP A 69 -14.07 16.70 -15.29
C TRP A 69 -13.00 17.67 -15.80
N LEU A 70 -11.75 17.19 -15.96
CA LEU A 70 -10.65 17.98 -16.53
C LEU A 70 -10.88 18.40 -17.99
N GLN A 71 -11.65 17.63 -18.76
CA GLN A 71 -12.03 17.98 -20.12
C GLN A 71 -13.12 19.05 -20.15
N ASP A 72 -14.05 19.00 -19.19
CA ASP A 72 -15.17 19.94 -19.08
C ASP A 72 -14.74 21.31 -18.49
N HIS A 73 -13.64 21.36 -17.74
CA HIS A 73 -13.11 22.58 -17.09
C HIS A 73 -11.69 22.92 -17.62
N PRO A 74 -11.53 23.24 -18.91
CA PRO A 74 -10.23 23.52 -19.49
C PRO A 74 -9.66 24.83 -18.93
N GLY A 75 -8.48 24.75 -18.29
CA GLY A 75 -7.77 25.91 -17.75
C GLY A 75 -8.21 26.34 -16.35
N GLU A 76 -9.09 25.58 -15.70
CA GLU A 76 -9.34 25.71 -14.27
C GLU A 76 -8.28 24.93 -13.48
N ASP A 77 -7.62 25.63 -12.57
CA ASP A 77 -6.61 25.10 -11.68
C ASP A 77 -7.26 24.70 -10.34
N GLY A 78 -7.18 23.42 -10.01
CA GLY A 78 -7.84 22.84 -8.84
C GLY A 78 -9.36 22.68 -9.01
N GLY A 79 -10.01 22.04 -8.03
CA GLY A 79 -11.46 21.85 -8.05
C GLY A 79 -11.91 20.54 -7.41
N ASN A 80 -13.22 20.40 -7.22
CA ASN A 80 -13.82 19.23 -6.61
C ASN A 80 -14.47 18.35 -7.67
N VAL A 81 -13.94 17.13 -7.84
CA VAL A 81 -14.51 16.13 -8.73
C VAL A 81 -15.44 15.22 -7.94
N ARG A 82 -16.74 15.30 -8.25
CA ARG A 82 -17.73 14.39 -7.69
C ARG A 82 -17.66 13.03 -8.35
N ILE A 83 -17.35 12.01 -7.57
CA ILE A 83 -17.30 10.62 -8.03
C ILE A 83 -18.68 9.97 -7.76
N PRO A 84 -19.32 9.35 -8.77
CA PRO A 84 -20.56 8.60 -8.57
C PRO A 84 -20.38 7.52 -7.50
N GLU A 85 -21.34 7.45 -6.57
CA GLU A 85 -21.36 6.46 -5.48
C GLU A 85 -20.15 6.50 -4.53
N ALA A 86 -19.35 7.57 -4.54
CA ALA A 86 -18.39 7.86 -3.48
C ALA A 86 -19.03 8.76 -2.43
N GLU A 87 -18.61 8.60 -1.17
CA GLU A 87 -19.01 9.51 -0.08
C GLU A 87 -18.27 10.84 -0.17
N ASN A 88 -17.00 10.81 -0.60
CA ASN A 88 -16.12 11.96 -0.68
C ASN A 88 -15.86 12.37 -2.14
N GLU A 89 -15.59 13.66 -2.32
CA GLU A 89 -15.13 14.22 -3.60
C GLU A 89 -13.61 14.20 -3.68
N VAL A 90 -13.08 14.09 -4.91
CA VAL A 90 -11.64 14.23 -5.15
C VAL A 90 -11.33 15.72 -5.24
N VAL A 91 -10.50 16.22 -4.33
CA VAL A 91 -10.06 17.62 -4.29
C VAL A 91 -8.76 17.72 -5.07
N LEU A 92 -8.84 18.30 -6.27
CA LEU A 92 -7.68 18.54 -7.12
C LEU A 92 -6.87 19.73 -6.60
N PRO A 93 -5.53 19.60 -6.53
CA PRO A 93 -4.66 20.72 -6.18
C PRO A 93 -4.63 21.76 -7.30
N LEU A 94 -4.17 22.98 -6.98
CA LEU A 94 -3.99 24.08 -7.94
C LEU A 94 -3.23 23.63 -9.19
N SER A 95 -2.16 22.85 -9.03
CA SER A 95 -1.51 22.18 -10.16
C SER A 95 -2.05 20.76 -10.31
N ALA A 96 -3.12 20.62 -11.08
CA ALA A 96 -3.77 19.32 -11.27
C ALA A 96 -2.78 18.28 -11.84
N PRO A 97 -2.76 17.06 -11.30
CA PRO A 97 -1.86 16.01 -11.76
C PRO A 97 -2.19 15.61 -13.20
N SER A 98 -1.15 15.44 -14.00
CA SER A 98 -1.24 14.90 -15.35
C SER A 98 -1.79 13.46 -15.36
N LEU A 99 -2.40 13.07 -16.49
CA LEU A 99 -2.91 11.70 -16.67
C LEU A 99 -1.86 10.59 -16.39
N PRO A 100 -0.57 10.73 -16.81
CA PRO A 100 0.45 9.75 -16.44
C PRO A 100 0.73 9.66 -14.94
N GLN A 101 0.67 10.77 -14.21
CA GLN A 101 0.83 10.79 -12.75
C GLN A 101 -0.35 10.08 -12.08
N LEU A 102 -1.59 10.37 -12.48
CA LEU A 102 -2.78 9.68 -12.00
C LEU A 102 -2.71 8.16 -12.22
N GLN A 103 -2.28 7.73 -13.41
CA GLN A 103 -2.07 6.30 -13.70
C GLN A 103 -0.95 5.68 -12.86
N ARG A 104 0.08 6.44 -12.48
CA ARG A 104 1.12 5.98 -11.54
C ARG A 104 0.53 5.77 -10.14
N LEU A 105 -0.25 6.72 -9.63
CA LEU A 105 -0.90 6.61 -8.31
C LEU A 105 -1.85 5.41 -8.26
N ARG A 106 -2.66 5.22 -9.31
CA ARG A 106 -3.50 4.02 -9.42
C ARG A 106 -2.69 2.73 -9.35
N ARG A 107 -1.62 2.60 -10.14
CA ARG A 107 -0.78 1.39 -10.15
C ARG A 107 -0.17 1.12 -8.77
N GLN A 108 0.23 2.15 -8.04
CA GLN A 108 0.73 2.02 -6.67
C GLN A 108 -0.36 1.50 -5.72
N PHE A 109 -1.55 2.07 -5.77
CA PHE A 109 -2.70 1.64 -4.97
C PHE A 109 -3.10 0.18 -5.27
N VAL A 110 -3.23 -0.18 -6.56
CA VAL A 110 -3.57 -1.55 -6.98
C VAL A 110 -2.50 -2.56 -6.56
N ALA A 111 -1.21 -2.21 -6.69
CA ALA A 111 -0.11 -3.10 -6.28
C ALA A 111 -0.12 -3.36 -4.77
N LEU A 112 -0.37 -2.33 -3.96
CA LEU A 112 -0.47 -2.45 -2.50
C LEU A 112 -1.64 -3.35 -2.09
N HIS A 113 -2.82 -3.10 -2.65
CA HIS A 113 -4.04 -3.81 -2.26
C HIS A 113 -4.25 -5.16 -2.93
N ARG A 114 -3.39 -5.52 -3.89
CA ARG A 114 -3.27 -6.91 -4.37
C ARG A 114 -2.75 -7.85 -3.28
N GLN A 115 -1.86 -7.38 -2.41
CA GLN A 115 -1.30 -8.18 -1.30
C GLN A 115 -2.12 -8.08 -0.01
N HIS A 116 -2.88 -7.00 0.11
CA HIS A 116 -3.73 -6.68 1.26
C HIS A 116 -5.15 -6.35 0.78
N PRO A 117 -5.98 -7.38 0.50
CA PRO A 117 -7.32 -7.19 -0.02
C PRO A 117 -8.19 -6.31 0.89
N LEU A 118 -8.99 -5.47 0.27
CA LEU A 118 -9.97 -4.59 0.91
C LEU A 118 -11.39 -5.14 0.72
N ASN A 119 -12.34 -4.66 1.53
CA ASN A 119 -13.75 -4.85 1.21
C ASN A 119 -14.11 -4.06 -0.05
N LYS A 120 -14.80 -4.71 -1.00
CA LYS A 120 -15.20 -4.10 -2.28
C LYS A 120 -15.96 -2.79 -2.14
N SER A 121 -16.87 -2.69 -1.16
CA SER A 121 -17.66 -1.48 -0.94
C SER A 121 -16.81 -0.28 -0.56
N ARG A 122 -15.61 -0.51 -0.02
CA ARG A 122 -14.71 0.54 0.46
C ARG A 122 -13.64 0.94 -0.55
N ILE A 123 -13.44 0.18 -1.62
CA ILE A 123 -12.37 0.43 -2.61
C ILE A 123 -12.45 1.86 -3.14
N ARG A 124 -13.66 2.30 -3.49
CA ARG A 124 -13.91 3.63 -4.06
C ARG A 124 -13.51 4.74 -3.10
N ASN A 125 -14.10 4.75 -1.90
CA ASN A 125 -13.85 5.80 -0.90
C ASN A 125 -12.37 5.82 -0.49
N LEU A 126 -11.77 4.65 -0.24
CA LEU A 126 -10.35 4.57 0.12
C LEU A 126 -9.42 5.05 -0.99
N PHE A 127 -9.77 4.83 -2.26
CA PHE A 127 -8.98 5.35 -3.37
C PHE A 127 -9.12 6.88 -3.50
N VAL A 128 -10.32 7.43 -3.27
CA VAL A 128 -10.55 8.88 -3.23
C VAL A 128 -9.75 9.51 -2.10
N ASP A 129 -9.82 8.96 -0.89
CA ASP A 129 -9.07 9.44 0.27
C ASP A 129 -7.57 9.37 0.01
N TYR A 130 -7.09 8.26 -0.56
CA TYR A 130 -5.69 8.10 -0.96
C TYR A 130 -5.22 9.17 -1.97
N LEU A 131 -6.05 9.51 -2.96
CA LEU A 131 -5.72 10.58 -3.91
C LEU A 131 -5.65 11.93 -3.21
N ASN A 132 -6.65 12.26 -2.37
CA ASN A 132 -6.68 13.51 -1.61
C ASN A 132 -5.47 13.66 -0.69
N ASP A 133 -5.12 12.62 0.07
CA ASP A 133 -3.94 12.58 0.93
C ASP A 133 -2.65 12.74 0.12
N THR A 134 -2.58 12.10 -1.04
CA THR A 134 -1.40 12.22 -1.91
C THR A 134 -1.27 13.64 -2.46
N PHE A 135 -2.37 14.28 -2.86
CA PHE A 135 -2.34 15.65 -3.39
C PHE A 135 -2.03 16.70 -2.33
N GLN A 136 -2.43 16.48 -1.07
CA GLN A 136 -2.09 17.39 0.03
C GLN A 136 -0.62 17.30 0.45
N ASN A 137 0.00 16.13 0.28
CA ASN A 137 1.40 15.87 0.66
C ASN A 137 2.40 16.04 -0.50
N SER A 138 1.95 16.47 -1.69
CA SER A 138 2.79 16.69 -2.89
C SER A 138 3.11 18.16 -3.09
#